data_AF-A0A1E3BTV1-F1
#
_entry.id   AF-A0A1E3BTV1-F1
#
_cell.length_a   1.000
_cell.length_b   1.000
_cell.length_c   1.000
_cell.angle_alpha   90.00
_cell.angle_beta   90.00
_cell.angle_gamma   90.00
#
_symmetry.space_group_name_H-M   'P 1'
#
loop_
_entity.id
_entity.type
_entity.pdbx_description
1 polymer ?
#
loop_
_entity_poly.entity_id
_entity_poly.type
_entity_poly.pdbx_seq_one_letter_code
_entity_poly.pdbx_strand_id
1 'polypeptide(L)'
;MARALYRFQLYYNLFSVSIGFEDVDILRIFMGNYEPWEVEEIVCIYTFVKAKFNQVFDGIHCDVHPENPRFEDQRRPPTPNEAFDFDHAWNRNFLLDGTVSRGLELLHDVIFKIKDHAHLVSTMQEKISQAKGYSIEVVLDETTQSIRRDEHPSDQDLKQERRDSLPFQGDSAELPPLAWTVIWHGTYSNLFGWYVKDPIRLWGYIMWDAARLEYTGARGLLVRQWKEFWKDFDPRDDL
;
A
#
# COMPACT_ATOMS: atom_id res chain seq x y z
N MET A 1 11.53 -1.17 9.03
CA MET A 1 10.29 -1.96 9.28
C MET A 1 9.39 -1.42 10.39
N ALA A 2 9.79 -1.35 11.67
CA ALA A 2 8.87 -0.89 12.75
C ALA A 2 8.33 0.54 12.53
N ARG A 3 9.17 1.44 12.02
CA ARG A 3 8.78 2.82 11.62
C ARG A 3 7.70 2.82 10.53
N ALA A 4 7.85 1.98 9.51
CA ALA A 4 6.89 1.86 8.41
C ALA A 4 5.52 1.38 8.90
N LEU A 5 5.49 0.37 9.79
CA LEU A 5 4.27 -0.09 10.44
C LEU A 5 3.59 1.04 11.24
N TYR A 6 4.36 1.79 12.03
CA TYR A 6 3.84 2.93 12.77
C TYR A 6 3.26 4.01 11.85
N ARG A 7 3.97 4.38 10.78
CA ARG A 7 3.52 5.38 9.80
C ARG A 7 2.26 4.93 9.05
N PHE A 8 2.19 3.65 8.67
CA PHE A 8 0.99 3.05 8.10
C PHE A 8 -0.20 3.16 9.06
N GLN A 9 -0.02 2.80 10.33
CA GLN A 9 -1.08 2.93 11.33
C GLN A 9 -1.47 4.39 11.56
N LEU A 10 -0.49 5.29 11.57
CA LEU A 10 -0.72 6.72 11.75
C LEU A 10 -1.56 7.30 10.60
N TYR A 11 -1.29 6.90 9.35
CA TYR A 11 -2.10 7.30 8.20
C TYR A 11 -3.57 6.96 8.43
N TYR A 12 -3.88 5.72 8.77
CA TYR A 12 -5.28 5.32 8.98
C TYR A 12 -5.89 5.92 10.24
N ASN A 13 -5.12 6.16 11.30
CA ASN A 13 -5.63 6.89 12.48
C ASN A 13 -6.03 8.33 12.14
N LEU A 14 -5.30 8.98 11.22
CA LEU A 14 -5.57 10.35 10.79
C LEU A 14 -6.65 10.44 9.71
N PHE A 15 -6.67 9.51 8.75
CA PHE A 15 -7.44 9.68 7.51
C PHE A 15 -8.56 8.65 7.28
N SER A 16 -8.76 7.65 8.16
CA SER A 16 -9.83 6.64 8.00
C SER A 16 -11.25 7.18 8.20
N VAL A 17 -11.40 8.29 8.93
CA VAL A 17 -12.69 8.94 9.23
C VAL A 17 -12.65 10.47 9.07
N SER A 18 -11.55 11.00 8.54
CA SER A 18 -11.45 12.44 8.29
C SER A 18 -12.32 12.85 7.12
N ILE A 19 -12.81 14.10 7.17
CA ILE A 19 -13.62 14.73 6.12
C ILE A 19 -13.01 16.09 5.77
N GLY A 20 -13.13 16.48 4.50
CA GLY A 20 -12.77 17.84 4.05
C GLY A 20 -11.33 18.04 3.61
N PHE A 21 -10.57 16.97 3.40
CA PHE A 21 -9.29 17.01 2.67
C PHE A 21 -9.47 16.55 1.22
N GLU A 22 -8.68 17.10 0.30
CA GLU A 22 -8.49 16.52 -1.03
C GLU A 22 -7.29 15.56 -1.02
N ASP A 23 -7.22 14.62 -1.97
CA ASP A 23 -6.13 13.63 -2.02
C ASP A 23 -4.75 14.30 -2.17
N VAL A 24 -4.68 15.40 -2.91
CA VAL A 24 -3.49 16.26 -3.05
C VAL A 24 -3.08 16.88 -1.71
N ASP A 25 -4.03 17.33 -0.90
CA ASP A 25 -3.74 17.84 0.43
C ASP A 25 -3.14 16.75 1.32
N ILE A 26 -3.74 15.54 1.32
CA ILE A 26 -3.24 14.42 2.11
C ILE A 26 -1.83 14.03 1.67
N LEU A 27 -1.60 13.94 0.35
CA LEU A 27 -0.29 13.69 -0.21
C LEU A 27 0.74 14.72 0.29
N ARG A 28 0.41 16.01 0.24
CA ARG A 28 1.29 17.09 0.69
C ARG A 28 1.53 17.06 2.21
N ILE A 29 0.47 17.03 3.01
CA ILE A 29 0.56 17.21 4.47
C ILE A 29 1.01 15.95 5.20
N PHE A 30 0.91 14.77 4.59
CA PHE A 30 1.35 13.53 5.21
C PHE A 30 2.58 12.96 4.53
N MET A 31 2.49 12.62 3.24
CA MET A 31 3.61 11.96 2.54
C MET A 31 4.76 12.93 2.28
N GLY A 32 4.47 14.22 2.03
CA GLY A 32 5.49 15.25 1.82
C GLY A 32 6.42 15.51 3.01
N ASN A 33 6.08 15.01 4.21
CA ASN A 33 6.92 15.10 5.40
C ASN A 33 7.99 13.99 5.49
N TYR A 34 8.01 13.06 4.54
CA TYR A 34 8.93 11.93 4.53
C TYR A 34 9.81 11.95 3.29
N GLU A 35 10.96 11.29 3.38
CA GLU A 35 11.77 11.03 2.19
C GLU A 35 11.07 9.99 1.29
N PRO A 36 11.28 10.01 -0.03
CA PRO A 36 10.56 9.16 -0.98
C PRO A 36 10.65 7.66 -0.69
N TRP A 37 11.82 7.18 -0.24
CA TRP A 37 12.00 5.78 0.15
C TRP A 37 11.24 5.42 1.43
N GLU A 38 11.02 6.38 2.33
CA GLU A 38 10.24 6.18 3.55
C GLU A 38 8.75 6.10 3.26
N VAL A 39 8.25 6.90 2.31
CA VAL A 39 6.89 6.76 1.79
C VAL A 39 6.74 5.36 1.19
N GLU A 40 7.69 4.92 0.39
CA GLU A 40 7.67 3.59 -0.23
C GLU A 40 7.71 2.44 0.80
N GLU A 41 8.33 2.61 1.98
CA GLU A 41 8.20 1.65 3.08
C GLU A 41 6.74 1.50 3.52
N ILE A 42 5.99 2.60 3.63
CA ILE A 42 4.56 2.61 3.99
C ILE A 42 3.77 1.86 2.92
N VAL A 43 4.04 2.16 1.64
CA VAL A 43 3.33 1.52 0.52
C VAL A 43 3.60 0.02 0.48
N CYS A 44 4.82 -0.43 0.76
CA CYS A 44 5.12 -1.87 0.87
C CYS A 44 4.29 -2.55 1.95
N ILE A 45 4.11 -1.92 3.12
CA ILE A 45 3.22 -2.43 4.18
C ILE A 45 1.78 -2.47 3.68
N TYR A 46 1.28 -1.39 3.08
CA TYR A 46 -0.07 -1.34 2.53
C TYR A 46 -0.31 -2.45 1.50
N THR A 47 0.56 -2.60 0.50
CA THR A 47 0.44 -3.64 -0.53
C THR A 47 0.42 -5.03 0.09
N PHE A 48 1.25 -5.29 1.11
CA PHE A 48 1.22 -6.54 1.85
C PHE A 48 -0.12 -6.75 2.58
N VAL A 49 -0.60 -5.77 3.34
CA VAL A 49 -1.85 -5.83 4.10
C VAL A 49 -3.03 -6.08 3.15
N LYS A 50 -3.11 -5.32 2.06
CA LYS A 50 -4.14 -5.45 1.03
C LYS A 50 -4.13 -6.84 0.41
N ALA A 51 -2.96 -7.34 0.00
CA ALA A 51 -2.83 -8.68 -0.55
C ALA A 51 -3.27 -9.77 0.44
N LYS A 52 -2.98 -9.60 1.74
CA LYS A 52 -3.41 -10.54 2.78
C LYS A 52 -4.92 -10.55 2.98
N PHE A 53 -5.57 -9.39 3.08
CA PHE A 53 -7.02 -9.35 3.19
C PHE A 53 -7.72 -9.81 1.91
N ASN A 54 -7.12 -9.57 0.74
CA ASN A 54 -7.65 -10.12 -0.51
C ASN A 54 -7.63 -11.65 -0.50
N GLN A 55 -6.56 -12.28 -0.02
CA GLN A 55 -6.49 -13.74 0.17
C GLN A 55 -7.54 -14.24 1.17
N VAL A 56 -7.80 -13.48 2.24
CA VAL A 56 -8.84 -13.81 3.22
C VAL A 56 -10.23 -13.74 2.59
N PHE A 57 -10.52 -12.70 1.80
CA PHE A 57 -11.80 -12.56 1.09
C PHE A 57 -12.06 -13.75 0.16
N ASP A 58 -11.02 -14.21 -0.55
CA ASP A 58 -11.12 -15.43 -1.37
C ASP A 58 -11.40 -16.66 -0.52
N GLY A 59 -10.75 -16.77 0.65
CA GLY A 59 -10.90 -17.89 1.57
C GLY A 59 -12.29 -18.01 2.21
N ILE A 60 -12.95 -16.89 2.52
CA ILE A 60 -14.29 -16.87 3.17
C ILE A 60 -15.44 -16.64 2.18
N HIS A 61 -15.15 -16.51 0.89
CA HIS A 61 -16.10 -16.09 -0.15
C HIS A 61 -17.42 -16.86 -0.07
N CYS A 62 -17.36 -18.19 -0.14
CA CYS A 62 -18.55 -19.03 -0.17
C CYS A 62 -19.36 -18.93 1.14
N ASP A 63 -18.71 -18.70 2.28
CA ASP A 63 -19.40 -18.54 3.56
C ASP A 63 -20.22 -17.27 3.54
N VAL A 64 -19.62 -16.14 3.17
CA VAL A 64 -20.27 -14.82 3.27
C VAL A 64 -21.07 -14.41 2.05
N HIS A 65 -21.08 -15.21 0.98
CA HIS A 65 -21.81 -14.88 -0.24
C HIS A 65 -23.32 -14.71 0.02
N PRO A 66 -24.00 -13.72 -0.57
CA PRO A 66 -25.44 -13.49 -0.35
C PRO A 66 -26.33 -14.68 -0.76
N GLU A 67 -25.83 -15.56 -1.62
CA GLU A 67 -26.49 -16.80 -2.06
C GLU A 67 -26.16 -18.04 -1.22
N ASN A 68 -25.39 -17.90 -0.14
CA ASN A 68 -25.22 -19.01 0.78
C ASN A 68 -26.58 -19.39 1.41
N PRO A 69 -26.96 -20.69 1.40
CA PRO A 69 -28.23 -21.18 1.95
C PRO A 69 -28.49 -20.75 3.40
N ARG A 70 -27.43 -20.48 4.19
CA ARG A 70 -27.56 -19.99 5.57
C ARG A 70 -28.30 -18.65 5.70
N PHE A 71 -28.45 -17.92 4.59
CA PHE A 71 -29.13 -16.64 4.54
C PHE A 71 -30.54 -16.70 3.92
N GLU A 72 -31.03 -17.88 3.51
CA GLU A 72 -32.35 -18.02 2.85
C GLU A 72 -33.52 -17.51 3.70
N ASP A 73 -33.44 -17.66 5.02
CA ASP A 73 -34.46 -17.19 5.96
C ASP A 73 -34.47 -15.66 6.13
N GLN A 74 -33.43 -14.96 5.65
CA GLN A 74 -33.35 -13.50 5.67
C GLN A 74 -34.01 -12.96 4.40
N ARG A 75 -35.23 -12.41 4.53
CA ARG A 75 -36.03 -11.86 3.42
C ARG A 75 -35.16 -11.02 2.46
N ARG A 76 -35.05 -11.45 1.20
CA ARG A 76 -34.46 -10.65 0.10
C ARG A 76 -35.50 -9.68 -0.48
N PRO A 77 -35.19 -8.40 -0.81
CA PRO A 77 -34.10 -7.51 -0.36
C PRO A 77 -34.48 -6.60 0.84
N PRO A 78 -33.51 -6.00 1.58
CA PRO A 78 -32.09 -5.78 1.23
C PRO A 78 -31.12 -6.92 1.63
N THR A 79 -29.83 -6.82 1.24
CA THR A 79 -28.76 -7.83 1.48
C THR A 79 -28.78 -8.34 2.93
N PRO A 80 -28.74 -9.67 3.15
CA PRO A 80 -28.71 -10.27 4.48
C PRO A 80 -27.62 -9.69 5.39
N ASN A 81 -27.90 -9.59 6.68
CA ASN A 81 -26.88 -9.17 7.65
C ASN A 81 -25.72 -10.18 7.61
N GLU A 82 -24.49 -9.67 7.64
CA GLU A 82 -23.25 -10.46 7.60
C GLU A 82 -22.94 -11.19 6.28
N ALA A 83 -23.69 -10.89 5.21
CA ALA A 83 -23.38 -11.29 3.85
C ALA A 83 -22.62 -10.18 3.10
N PHE A 84 -21.66 -10.58 2.27
CA PHE A 84 -20.84 -9.68 1.46
C PHE A 84 -20.75 -10.19 0.03
N ASP A 85 -21.02 -9.30 -0.93
CA ASP A 85 -20.79 -9.55 -2.34
C ASP A 85 -19.35 -9.15 -2.71
N PHE A 86 -18.51 -10.17 -2.92
CA PHE A 86 -17.14 -10.01 -3.39
C PHE A 86 -16.97 -10.22 -4.89
N ASP A 87 -18.03 -10.62 -5.61
CA ASP A 87 -17.96 -10.90 -7.05
C ASP A 87 -17.97 -9.61 -7.86
N HIS A 88 -18.65 -8.59 -7.36
CA HIS A 88 -18.59 -7.27 -7.95
C HIS A 88 -17.27 -6.57 -7.59
N ALA A 89 -16.37 -6.42 -8.58
CA ALA A 89 -15.02 -5.88 -8.38
C ALA A 89 -14.99 -4.52 -7.63
N TRP A 90 -15.95 -3.64 -7.92
CA TRP A 90 -16.06 -2.35 -7.23
C TRP A 90 -16.43 -2.52 -5.75
N ASN A 91 -17.41 -3.37 -5.43
CA ASN A 91 -17.81 -3.67 -4.04
C ASN A 91 -16.64 -4.31 -3.29
N ARG A 92 -15.97 -5.28 -3.92
CA ARG A 92 -14.82 -5.95 -3.34
C ARG A 92 -13.70 -4.97 -2.99
N ASN A 93 -13.31 -4.09 -3.91
CA ASN A 93 -12.28 -3.09 -3.67
C ASN A 93 -12.66 -2.13 -2.54
N PHE A 94 -13.93 -1.69 -2.51
CA PHE A 94 -14.42 -0.78 -1.48
C PHE A 94 -14.45 -1.41 -0.08
N LEU A 95 -14.82 -2.69 0.01
CA LEU A 95 -14.76 -3.47 1.26
C LEU A 95 -13.32 -3.77 1.66
N LEU A 96 -12.44 -4.03 0.70
CA LEU A 96 -11.03 -4.31 0.94
C LEU A 96 -10.32 -3.07 1.51
N ASP A 97 -10.51 -1.90 0.90
CA ASP A 97 -9.94 -0.65 1.40
C ASP A 97 -10.47 -0.31 2.80
N GLY A 98 -11.77 -0.50 3.05
CA GLY A 98 -12.33 -0.30 4.38
C GLY A 98 -11.81 -1.29 5.42
N THR A 99 -11.55 -2.54 5.03
CA THR A 99 -10.95 -3.56 5.90
C THR A 99 -9.48 -3.25 6.20
N VAL A 100 -8.69 -2.84 5.20
CA VAL A 100 -7.30 -2.39 5.37
C VAL A 100 -7.25 -1.17 6.31
N SER A 101 -8.25 -0.28 6.24
CA SER A 101 -8.32 0.91 7.08
C SER A 101 -8.50 0.63 8.58
N ARG A 102 -8.86 -0.59 8.96
CA ARG A 102 -8.89 -1.06 10.36
C ARG A 102 -7.49 -1.18 10.97
N GLY A 103 -6.44 -1.10 10.14
CA GLY A 103 -5.06 -1.01 10.59
C GLY A 103 -4.47 -2.33 11.07
N LEU A 104 -3.38 -2.21 11.84
CA LEU A 104 -2.54 -3.33 12.26
C LEU A 104 -3.19 -4.22 13.32
N GLU A 105 -4.17 -3.72 14.07
CA GLU A 105 -4.88 -4.53 15.08
C GLU A 105 -5.62 -5.69 14.41
N LEU A 106 -6.45 -5.39 13.41
CA LEU A 106 -7.16 -6.43 12.66
C LEU A 106 -6.19 -7.37 11.93
N LEU A 107 -5.13 -6.82 11.32
CA LEU A 107 -4.12 -7.64 10.66
C LEU A 107 -3.46 -8.62 11.63
N HIS A 108 -3.07 -8.15 12.82
CA HIS A 108 -2.48 -8.97 13.85
C HIS A 108 -3.44 -10.08 14.30
N ASP A 109 -4.72 -9.76 14.50
CA ASP A 109 -5.73 -10.74 14.90
C ASP A 109 -5.90 -11.82 13.83
N VAL A 110 -6.02 -11.43 12.57
CA VAL A 110 -6.16 -12.34 11.43
C VAL A 110 -4.94 -13.25 11.27
N ILE A 111 -3.72 -12.72 11.41
CA ILE A 111 -2.49 -13.49 11.18
C ILE A 111 -2.15 -14.40 12.38
N PHE A 112 -2.34 -13.93 13.61
CA PHE A 112 -1.77 -14.59 14.80
C PHE A 112 -2.80 -15.13 15.79
N LYS A 113 -4.06 -14.66 15.78
CA LYS A 113 -5.07 -15.06 16.77
C LYS A 113 -6.16 -15.98 16.22
N ILE A 114 -6.33 -16.05 14.90
CA ILE A 114 -7.28 -16.97 14.27
C ILE A 114 -6.86 -18.42 14.55
N LYS A 115 -7.85 -19.24 14.94
CA LYS A 115 -7.64 -20.63 15.38
C LYS A 115 -8.09 -21.64 14.34
N ASP A 116 -9.16 -21.30 13.63
CA ASP A 116 -9.81 -22.13 12.62
C ASP A 116 -10.61 -21.25 11.65
N HIS A 117 -11.17 -21.88 10.62
CA HIS A 117 -11.94 -21.21 9.58
C HIS A 117 -13.21 -20.53 10.10
N ALA A 118 -13.92 -21.15 11.06
CA ALA A 118 -15.15 -20.58 11.60
C ALA A 118 -14.87 -19.29 12.41
N HIS A 119 -13.77 -19.29 13.17
CA HIS A 119 -13.28 -18.09 13.85
C HIS A 119 -12.92 -17.01 12.83
N LEU A 120 -12.24 -17.34 11.73
CA LEU A 120 -11.92 -16.38 10.66
C LEU A 120 -13.19 -15.75 10.07
N VAL A 121 -14.15 -16.59 9.66
CA VAL A 121 -15.42 -16.12 9.05
C VAL A 121 -16.14 -15.18 10.01
N SER A 122 -16.32 -15.58 11.27
CA SER A 122 -17.02 -14.76 12.28
C SER A 122 -16.29 -13.44 12.55
N THR A 123 -14.96 -13.45 12.71
CA THR A 123 -14.18 -12.22 12.89
C THR A 123 -14.30 -11.30 11.68
N MET A 124 -14.20 -11.83 10.46
CA MET A 124 -14.29 -11.01 9.26
C MET A 124 -15.70 -10.46 9.05
N GLN A 125 -16.75 -11.23 9.35
CA GLN A 125 -18.12 -10.74 9.29
C GLN A 125 -18.36 -9.53 10.19
N GLU A 126 -17.75 -9.50 11.38
CA GLU A 126 -17.84 -8.37 12.31
C GLU A 126 -17.00 -7.17 11.86
N LYS A 127 -15.83 -7.41 11.26
CA LYS A 127 -14.81 -6.38 11.05
C LYS A 127 -14.78 -5.81 9.64
N ILE A 128 -15.24 -6.55 8.62
CA ILE A 128 -15.36 -6.03 7.25
C ILE A 128 -16.25 -4.80 7.27
N SER A 129 -15.78 -3.75 6.64
CA SER A 129 -16.51 -2.51 6.52
C SER A 129 -16.20 -1.84 5.20
N GLN A 130 -17.14 -1.04 4.75
CA GLN A 130 -16.95 -0.10 3.66
C GLN A 130 -15.94 0.99 4.05
N ALA A 131 -15.13 1.43 3.08
CA ALA A 131 -14.23 2.55 3.28
C ALA A 131 -15.03 3.83 3.61
N LYS A 132 -14.62 4.53 4.67
CA LYS A 132 -15.24 5.81 5.11
C LYS A 132 -14.32 7.01 4.96
N GLY A 133 -13.05 6.76 4.69
CA GLY A 133 -12.00 7.76 4.58
C GLY A 133 -11.22 7.60 3.28
N TYR A 134 -10.02 8.15 3.27
CA TYR A 134 -9.22 8.28 2.05
C TYR A 134 -8.41 7.02 1.78
N SER A 135 -8.43 6.58 0.51
CA SER A 135 -7.65 5.44 0.06
C SER A 135 -6.23 5.89 -0.27
N ILE A 136 -5.24 5.20 0.31
CA ILE A 136 -3.82 5.49 0.05
C ILE A 136 -3.47 5.29 -1.44
N GLU A 137 -4.19 4.44 -2.17
CA GLU A 137 -3.96 4.25 -3.61
C GLU A 137 -4.27 5.50 -4.42
N VAL A 138 -5.36 6.20 -4.10
CA VAL A 138 -5.76 7.44 -4.77
C VAL A 138 -4.77 8.55 -4.42
N VAL A 139 -4.43 8.68 -3.13
CA VAL A 139 -3.43 9.66 -2.66
C VAL A 139 -2.08 9.50 -3.35
N LEU A 140 -1.71 8.26 -3.70
CA LEU A 140 -0.42 7.93 -4.30
C LEU A 140 -0.49 7.68 -5.82
N ASP A 141 -1.62 7.98 -6.46
CA ASP A 141 -1.77 7.81 -7.90
C ASP A 141 -0.92 8.83 -8.70
N GLU A 142 -0.75 8.57 -10.00
CA GLU A 142 0.03 9.43 -10.90
C GLU A 142 -0.55 10.85 -11.04
N THR A 143 -1.89 10.95 -11.15
CA THR A 143 -2.60 12.21 -11.36
C THR A 143 -2.49 13.09 -10.12
N THR A 144 -2.75 12.54 -8.94
CA THR A 144 -2.63 13.21 -7.65
C THR A 144 -1.18 13.68 -7.44
N GLN A 145 -0.19 12.84 -7.75
CA GLN A 145 1.21 13.26 -7.69
C GLN A 145 1.57 14.36 -8.71
N SER A 146 1.00 14.32 -9.92
CA SER A 146 1.21 15.35 -10.95
C SER A 146 0.61 16.70 -10.53
N ILE A 147 -0.66 16.72 -10.14
CA ILE A 147 -1.34 17.92 -9.64
C ILE A 147 -0.56 18.51 -8.46
N ARG A 148 -0.12 17.66 -7.54
CA ARG A 148 0.71 18.09 -6.40
C ARG A 148 2.04 18.71 -6.84
N ARG A 149 2.70 18.24 -7.90
CA ARG A 149 3.92 18.89 -8.46
C ARG A 149 3.63 20.25 -9.05
N ASP A 150 2.54 20.35 -9.80
CA ASP A 150 2.18 21.57 -10.53
C ASP A 150 1.74 22.68 -9.56
N GLU A 151 0.91 22.34 -8.57
CA GLU A 151 0.34 23.31 -7.65
C GLU A 151 1.23 23.57 -6.43
N HIS A 152 2.00 22.57 -6.00
CA HIS A 152 2.76 22.58 -4.75
C HIS A 152 4.16 21.95 -4.94
N PRO A 153 5.04 22.56 -5.75
CA PRO A 153 6.40 22.07 -5.93
C PRO A 153 7.18 22.12 -4.61
N SER A 154 8.01 21.10 -4.40
CA SER A 154 8.82 20.91 -3.19
C SER A 154 10.31 20.92 -3.50
N ASP A 155 11.13 21.10 -2.45
CA ASP A 155 12.59 20.98 -2.56
C ASP A 155 13.00 19.59 -3.07
N GLN A 156 12.24 18.53 -2.72
CA GLN A 156 12.45 17.19 -3.25
C GLN A 156 12.27 17.12 -4.78
N ASP A 157 11.27 17.83 -5.34
CA ASP A 157 11.07 17.85 -6.80
C ASP A 157 12.25 18.51 -7.50
N LEU A 158 12.77 19.61 -6.95
CA LEU A 158 13.95 20.30 -7.48
C LEU A 158 15.23 19.44 -7.41
N LYS A 159 15.41 18.66 -6.33
CA LYS A 159 16.52 17.70 -6.21
C LYS A 159 16.45 16.62 -7.30
N GLN A 160 15.25 16.16 -7.62
CA GLN A 160 15.01 15.19 -8.68
C GLN A 160 15.31 15.78 -10.06
N GLU A 161 14.80 16.98 -10.35
CA GLU A 161 15.02 17.68 -11.63
C GLU A 161 16.51 17.84 -11.93
N ARG A 162 17.29 18.23 -10.91
CA ARG A 162 18.76 18.33 -11.02
C ARG A 162 19.50 17.00 -11.05
N ARG A 163 18.79 15.89 -10.79
CA ARG A 163 19.35 14.55 -10.56
C ARG A 163 20.48 14.57 -9.53
N ASP A 164 20.23 15.22 -8.39
CA ASP A 164 21.21 15.34 -7.31
C ASP A 164 21.77 13.95 -6.93
N SER A 165 23.08 13.88 -6.66
CA SER A 165 23.76 12.62 -6.35
C SER A 165 23.24 12.01 -5.05
N LEU A 166 22.87 10.74 -5.09
CA LEU A 166 22.37 9.98 -3.95
C LEU A 166 22.91 8.54 -3.96
N PRO A 167 24.25 8.35 -3.82
CA PRO A 167 24.84 7.03 -3.78
C PRO A 167 24.48 6.30 -2.48
N PHE A 168 24.52 4.98 -2.51
CA PHE A 168 24.40 4.17 -1.29
C PHE A 168 25.58 4.43 -0.36
N GLN A 169 25.28 4.74 0.90
CA GLN A 169 26.27 5.11 1.92
C GLN A 169 26.30 4.15 3.12
N GLY A 170 25.67 2.98 2.97
CA GLY A 170 25.49 2.00 4.05
C GLY A 170 24.07 1.99 4.60
N ASP A 171 23.73 0.91 5.29
CA ASP A 171 22.41 0.76 5.90
C ASP A 171 22.28 1.68 7.12
N SER A 172 21.38 2.66 7.02
CA SER A 172 21.03 3.58 8.10
C SER A 172 19.54 3.94 8.00
N ALA A 173 18.91 4.24 9.13
CA ALA A 173 17.51 4.65 9.17
C ALA A 173 17.25 6.02 8.51
N GLU A 174 18.28 6.85 8.39
CA GLU A 174 18.21 8.21 7.84
C GLU A 174 18.65 8.28 6.36
N LEU A 175 19.22 7.20 5.84
CA LEU A 175 19.77 7.14 4.48
C LEU A 175 18.91 6.22 3.60
N PRO A 176 18.91 6.43 2.27
CA PRO A 176 18.19 5.55 1.36
C PRO A 176 18.76 4.12 1.40
N PRO A 177 17.90 3.09 1.44
CA PRO A 177 18.33 1.70 1.32
C PRO A 177 19.01 1.42 -0.02
N LEU A 178 19.88 0.41 -0.07
CA LEU A 178 20.56 0.00 -1.32
C LEU A 178 19.56 -0.20 -2.46
N ALA A 179 18.43 -0.84 -2.18
CA ALA A 179 17.39 -1.13 -3.15
C ALA A 179 16.86 0.14 -3.85
N TRP A 180 16.66 1.23 -3.11
CA TRP A 180 16.23 2.53 -3.66
C TRP A 180 17.27 3.12 -4.60
N THR A 181 18.52 3.16 -4.14
CA THR A 181 19.63 3.71 -4.91
C THR A 181 19.90 2.90 -6.19
N VAL A 182 19.60 1.59 -6.19
CA VAL A 182 19.74 0.73 -7.36
C VAL A 182 18.72 1.08 -8.45
N ILE A 183 17.44 1.21 -8.11
CA ILE A 183 16.39 1.49 -9.11
C ILE A 183 16.47 2.93 -9.65
N TRP A 184 17.03 3.86 -8.87
CA TRP A 184 17.23 5.26 -9.26
C TRP A 184 18.66 5.61 -9.68
N HIS A 185 19.49 4.60 -9.96
CA HIS A 185 20.84 4.76 -10.49
C HIS A 185 21.76 5.69 -9.66
N GLY A 186 21.62 5.66 -8.34
CA GLY A 186 22.45 6.45 -7.41
C GLY A 186 22.17 7.95 -7.49
N THR A 187 21.01 8.36 -7.99
CA THR A 187 20.57 9.76 -8.07
C THR A 187 19.23 9.92 -7.36
N TYR A 188 18.95 11.13 -6.89
CA TYR A 188 17.74 11.43 -6.16
C TYR A 188 16.49 11.22 -7.04
N SER A 189 15.44 10.69 -6.43
CA SER A 189 14.12 10.54 -7.04
C SER A 189 13.06 10.82 -5.99
N ASN A 190 12.12 11.70 -6.34
CA ASN A 190 10.88 11.99 -5.64
C ASN A 190 9.68 11.19 -6.19
N LEU A 191 9.93 10.19 -7.04
CA LEU A 191 8.88 9.33 -7.58
C LEU A 191 8.66 8.11 -6.70
N PHE A 192 7.45 7.99 -6.15
CA PHE A 192 7.00 6.87 -5.31
C PHE A 192 5.56 6.49 -5.66
N GLY A 193 4.93 5.54 -4.97
CA GLY A 193 3.52 5.23 -5.24
C GLY A 193 3.31 4.69 -6.66
N TRP A 194 2.48 5.30 -7.50
CA TRP A 194 2.22 4.78 -8.85
C TRP A 194 3.47 4.39 -9.67
N TYR A 195 4.62 5.06 -9.48
CA TYR A 195 5.87 4.81 -10.23
C TYR A 195 6.64 3.54 -9.84
N VAL A 196 6.36 2.95 -8.68
CA VAL A 196 6.89 1.63 -8.28
C VAL A 196 5.71 0.65 -8.26
N LYS A 197 5.87 -0.56 -8.80
CA LYS A 197 4.75 -1.49 -8.95
C LYS A 197 4.69 -2.57 -7.87
N ASP A 198 3.47 -3.04 -7.63
CA ASP A 198 3.16 -4.00 -6.56
C ASP A 198 3.99 -5.30 -6.60
N PRO A 199 4.36 -5.89 -7.75
CA PRO A 199 5.25 -7.05 -7.78
C PRO A 199 6.61 -6.84 -7.08
N ILE A 200 7.09 -5.59 -7.03
CA ILE A 200 8.31 -5.20 -6.32
C ILE A 200 8.01 -4.97 -4.83
N ARG A 201 6.87 -4.34 -4.52
CA ARG A 201 6.45 -4.05 -3.14
C ARG A 201 6.09 -5.27 -2.32
N LEU A 202 5.50 -6.29 -2.93
CA LEU A 202 4.96 -7.46 -2.24
C LEU A 202 6.01 -8.23 -1.41
N TRP A 203 7.28 -8.18 -1.81
CA TRP A 203 8.38 -8.79 -1.07
C TRP A 203 9.14 -7.79 -0.18
N GLY A 204 8.65 -6.56 -0.07
CA GLY A 204 9.12 -5.54 0.86
C GLY A 204 10.51 -5.01 0.55
N TYR A 205 10.87 -4.93 -0.74
CA TYR A 205 12.24 -4.68 -1.22
C TYR A 205 13.00 -3.55 -0.53
N ILE A 206 12.28 -2.46 -0.23
CA ILE A 206 12.85 -1.25 0.37
C ILE A 206 13.29 -1.44 1.82
N MET A 207 12.74 -2.44 2.52
CA MET A 207 13.04 -2.73 3.92
C MET A 207 14.19 -3.73 4.11
N TRP A 208 14.79 -4.21 3.02
CA TRP A 208 15.90 -5.17 3.08
C TRP A 208 17.22 -4.42 3.30
N ASP A 209 18.01 -4.90 4.26
CA ASP A 209 19.39 -4.47 4.41
C ASP A 209 20.24 -4.91 3.19
N ALA A 210 21.32 -4.18 2.92
CA ALA A 210 22.15 -4.42 1.75
C ALA A 210 22.73 -5.84 1.70
N ALA A 211 23.18 -6.35 2.85
CA ALA A 211 23.77 -7.68 2.94
C ALA A 211 22.77 -8.77 2.54
N ARG A 212 21.52 -8.67 3.02
CA ARG A 212 20.43 -9.58 2.68
C ARG A 212 20.05 -9.48 1.21
N LEU A 213 19.99 -8.27 0.65
CA LEU A 213 19.65 -8.04 -0.76
C LEU A 213 20.67 -8.70 -1.71
N GLU A 214 21.96 -8.65 -1.36
CA GLU A 214 23.04 -9.27 -2.14
C GLU A 214 23.09 -10.79 -1.92
N TYR A 215 23.06 -11.26 -0.67
CA TYR A 215 23.20 -12.68 -0.34
C TYR A 215 22.10 -13.56 -0.96
N THR A 216 20.87 -13.08 -1.03
CA THR A 216 19.75 -13.84 -1.62
C THR A 216 19.66 -13.70 -3.14
N GLY A 217 20.48 -12.85 -3.76
CA GLY A 217 20.35 -12.47 -5.16
C GLY A 217 19.13 -11.59 -5.47
N ALA A 218 18.43 -11.08 -4.44
CA ALA A 218 17.23 -10.25 -4.60
C ALA A 218 17.53 -8.93 -5.34
N ARG A 219 18.77 -8.43 -5.31
CA ARG A 219 19.19 -7.31 -6.16
C ARG A 219 18.96 -7.58 -7.65
N GLY A 220 19.29 -8.79 -8.12
CA GLY A 220 19.08 -9.18 -9.52
C GLY A 220 17.60 -9.27 -9.87
N LEU A 221 16.78 -9.79 -8.95
CA LEU A 221 15.31 -9.80 -9.08
C LEU A 221 14.75 -8.37 -9.19
N LEU A 222 15.19 -7.45 -8.33
CA LEU A 222 14.76 -6.06 -8.32
C LEU A 222 15.04 -5.38 -9.66
N VAL A 223 16.26 -5.49 -10.16
CA VAL A 223 16.65 -4.91 -11.46
C VAL A 223 15.81 -5.50 -12.60
N ARG A 224 15.55 -6.80 -12.57
CA ARG A 224 14.71 -7.45 -13.59
C ARG A 224 13.27 -6.94 -13.54
N GLN A 225 12.64 -6.92 -12.37
CA GLN A 225 11.25 -6.43 -12.22
C GLN A 225 11.12 -4.95 -12.59
N TRP A 226 12.11 -4.13 -12.22
CA TRP A 226 12.17 -2.73 -12.63
C TRP A 226 12.20 -2.58 -14.16
N LYS A 227 13.06 -3.35 -14.83
CA LYS A 227 13.16 -3.36 -16.29
C LYS A 227 11.95 -3.97 -17.00
N GLU A 228 11.27 -4.94 -16.39
CA GLU A 228 10.01 -5.46 -16.96
C GLU A 228 8.95 -4.36 -17.07
N PHE A 229 8.95 -3.42 -16.12
CA PHE A 229 7.98 -2.34 -16.09
C PHE A 229 8.42 -1.12 -16.92
N TRP A 230 9.62 -0.61 -16.66
CA TRP A 230 10.12 0.63 -17.29
C TRP A 230 11.02 0.40 -18.51
N LYS A 231 11.42 -0.84 -18.80
CA LYS A 231 12.39 -1.17 -19.87
C LYS A 231 13.68 -0.37 -19.69
N ASP A 232 14.06 0.42 -20.70
CA ASP A 232 15.21 1.32 -20.69
C ASP A 232 14.80 2.79 -20.46
N PHE A 233 13.53 3.03 -20.16
CA PHE A 233 12.99 4.36 -19.91
C PHE A 233 13.13 4.74 -18.42
N ASP A 234 13.52 5.98 -18.14
CA ASP A 234 13.59 6.53 -16.79
C ASP A 234 12.35 7.41 -16.56
N PRO A 235 11.45 7.07 -15.63
CA PRO A 235 10.19 7.81 -15.45
C PRO A 235 10.36 9.26 -14.98
N ARG A 236 11.58 9.66 -14.62
CA ARG A 236 11.88 11.06 -14.33
C ARG A 236 12.00 11.93 -15.58
N ASP A 237 12.08 11.33 -16.77
CA ASP A 237 12.21 12.06 -18.04
C ASP A 237 10.87 12.55 -18.62
N ASP A 238 9.73 12.05 -18.13
CA ASP A 238 8.37 12.43 -18.58
C ASP A 238 7.68 13.44 -17.63
N LEU A 239 8.43 14.06 -16.71
CA LEU A 239 7.92 15.00 -15.71
C LEU A 239 8.08 16.46 -16.14
#